data_AF-A0A5E7TS65-F1
#
_entry.id   AF-A0A5E7TS65-F1
#
_cell.length_a   1.000
_cell.length_b   1.000
_cell.length_c   1.000
_cell.angle_alpha   90.00
_cell.angle_beta   90.00
_cell.angle_gamma   90.00
#
_symmetry.space_group_name_H-M   'P 1'
#
loop_
_entity.id
_entity.type
_entity.pdbx_description
1 polymer ?
#
loop_
_entity_poly.entity_id
_entity_poly.type
_entity_poly.pdbx_seq_one_letter_code
_entity_poly.pdbx_strand_id
1 'polypeptide(L)'
;MFLSHIVPTWREIENRITHQMGYQGGATYRTQFNERAPSLSLNIRRINSVRSAFIQAEWEAGRLLRQRFSDLDISSILNELIDVVSQMAMIVAGSVLIGGAIGAGTGAFLGGAGAIPMGAAGAAMGLQASTWILGILGLTPIAEFFVEGLPRIAEYYLTGINTAWKGPRGEEGLNPFSRDDPFAQRSAAHDIALGHVEVVALLLGAIVAYITRGRGNANILAQEMRASPKGARLGEWMLKHEDALKKRPDLQTSAPRKGALGPQEPGPPAHRPSGKEKDAPRDKPNAMPLHKVECFKADKLPASKIGEFERQLKGQEDGLNRLTVDEYLENIANPVKRSQKAARQARKDLQDKLRERFQREYQKNMSPLDAEDFAIKKAKETMANLAGLHNPDLSAGGKDIIADFGDRKVNSSIGPQWRPKIANLKAAAENVPQSMRESTFLNVKLHKC
;
A
#
# COMPACT_ATOMS: atom_id res chain seq x y z
N MET A 1 11.40 12.68 -16.27
CA MET A 1 12.61 12.71 -15.41
C MET A 1 12.34 12.98 -13.91
N PHE A 2 11.11 13.27 -13.46
CA PHE A 2 10.80 13.65 -12.07
C PHE A 2 10.71 12.51 -11.03
N LEU A 3 10.76 11.23 -11.44
CA LEU A 3 10.47 10.08 -10.57
C LEU A 3 11.72 9.39 -9.98
N SER A 4 12.93 9.73 -10.43
CA SER A 4 14.18 9.11 -9.95
C SER A 4 14.52 9.46 -8.50
N HIS A 5 14.02 10.60 -7.99
CA HIS A 5 14.21 11.03 -6.61
C HIS A 5 13.25 10.38 -5.60
N ILE A 6 12.34 9.52 -6.06
CA ILE A 6 11.36 8.81 -5.21
C ILE A 6 11.89 7.44 -4.78
N VAL A 7 12.79 6.84 -5.56
CA VAL A 7 13.37 5.52 -5.27
C VAL A 7 14.54 5.70 -4.31
N PRO A 8 14.46 5.20 -3.07
CA PRO A 8 15.55 5.30 -2.13
C PRO A 8 16.70 4.37 -2.52
N THR A 9 17.93 4.81 -2.32
CA THR A 9 19.12 3.97 -2.44
C THR A 9 19.33 3.15 -1.17
N TRP A 10 20.00 2.00 -1.27
CA TRP A 10 20.40 1.22 -0.10
C TRP A 10 21.24 2.03 0.90
N ARG A 11 22.10 2.93 0.39
CA ARG A 11 22.89 3.84 1.21
C ARG A 11 22.02 4.83 1.99
N GLU A 12 20.95 5.36 1.39
CA GLU A 12 20.02 6.24 2.08
C GLU A 12 19.23 5.51 3.17
N ILE A 13 18.82 4.25 2.91
CA ILE A 13 18.16 3.40 3.90
C ILE A 13 19.10 3.12 5.08
N GLU A 14 20.34 2.72 4.80
CA GLU A 14 21.36 2.42 5.81
C GLU A 14 21.75 3.65 6.64
N ASN A 15 22.00 4.79 5.98
CA ASN A 15 22.33 6.04 6.66
C ASN A 15 21.19 6.45 7.60
N ARG A 16 19.94 6.28 7.19
CA ARG A 16 18.77 6.68 7.98
C ARG A 16 18.57 5.79 9.21
N ILE A 17 18.73 4.47 9.06
CA ILE A 17 18.68 3.53 10.19
C ILE A 17 19.81 3.82 11.16
N THR A 18 21.04 4.01 10.65
CA THR A 18 22.22 4.34 11.46
C THR A 18 22.01 5.65 12.24
N HIS A 19 21.47 6.68 11.57
CA HIS A 19 21.17 7.97 12.20
C HIS A 19 20.08 7.86 13.28
N GLN A 20 19.01 7.10 13.03
CA GLN A 20 17.93 6.87 14.00
C GLN A 20 18.40 6.13 15.26
N MET A 21 19.41 5.27 15.13
CA MET A 21 19.97 4.53 16.26
C MET A 21 20.90 5.37 17.15
N GLY A 22 21.45 6.48 16.65
CA GLY A 22 22.40 7.31 17.39
C GLY A 22 23.72 6.60 17.74
N TYR A 23 24.57 7.25 18.55
CA TYR A 23 25.84 6.67 19.01
C TYR A 23 25.60 5.58 20.07
N GLN A 24 25.92 4.33 19.73
CA GLN A 24 25.76 3.17 20.61
C GLN A 24 27.07 2.93 21.37
N GLY A 25 27.30 3.67 22.45
CA GLY A 25 28.52 3.56 23.24
C GLY A 25 28.53 2.30 24.10
N GLY A 26 28.94 1.15 23.55
CA GLY A 26 29.36 -0.08 24.24
C GLY A 26 28.37 -0.77 25.20
N ALA A 27 27.28 -0.11 25.59
CA ALA A 27 26.28 -0.61 26.52
C ALA A 27 25.20 -1.39 25.74
N THR A 28 24.93 -2.61 26.16
CA THR A 28 23.78 -3.39 25.66
C THR A 28 22.48 -2.72 26.09
N TYR A 29 21.87 -1.96 25.19
CA TYR A 29 20.56 -1.37 25.41
C TYR A 29 19.52 -2.48 25.60
N ARG A 30 18.66 -2.31 26.61
CA ARG A 30 17.51 -3.17 26.83
C ARG A 30 16.24 -2.41 26.48
N THR A 31 15.29 -3.10 25.89
CA THR A 31 13.97 -2.55 25.57
C THR A 31 13.17 -2.30 26.84
N GLN A 32 12.03 -1.63 26.74
CA GLN A 32 11.15 -1.40 27.90
C GLN A 32 10.54 -2.70 28.47
N PHE A 33 10.65 -3.81 27.73
CA PHE A 33 10.32 -5.17 28.16
C PHE A 33 11.56 -5.98 28.59
N ASN A 34 12.69 -5.31 28.86
CA ASN A 34 13.95 -5.90 29.32
C ASN A 34 14.61 -6.88 28.32
N GLU A 35 14.25 -6.80 27.03
CA GLU A 35 14.86 -7.60 25.96
C GLU A 35 16.13 -6.91 25.44
N ARG A 36 17.09 -7.65 24.92
CA ARG A 36 18.32 -7.05 24.36
C ARG A 36 17.98 -6.37 23.02
N ALA A 37 18.17 -5.05 22.94
CA ALA A 37 17.97 -4.29 21.72
C ALA A 37 19.03 -4.69 20.66
N PRO A 38 18.67 -4.72 19.37
CA PRO A 38 19.62 -5.07 18.31
C PRO A 38 20.71 -4.00 18.19
N SER A 39 21.97 -4.43 18.07
CA SER A 39 23.08 -3.50 17.85
C SER A 39 23.06 -2.90 16.44
N LEU A 40 23.90 -1.88 16.23
CA LEU A 40 24.14 -1.31 14.91
C LEU A 40 24.69 -2.37 13.95
N SER A 41 25.60 -3.23 14.42
CA SER A 41 26.20 -4.29 13.61
C SER A 41 25.15 -5.27 13.10
N LEU A 42 24.21 -5.67 13.97
CA LEU A 42 23.13 -6.58 13.62
C LEU A 42 22.18 -5.92 12.61
N ASN A 43 21.80 -4.66 12.81
CA ASN A 43 20.93 -3.98 11.86
C ASN A 43 21.59 -3.78 10.48
N ILE A 44 22.90 -3.49 10.42
CA ILE A 44 23.64 -3.44 9.15
C ILE A 44 23.62 -4.81 8.45
N ARG A 45 23.86 -5.91 9.19
CA ARG A 45 23.76 -7.28 8.64
C ARG A 45 22.36 -7.58 8.11
N ARG A 46 21.30 -7.14 8.80
CA ARG A 46 19.90 -7.28 8.33
C ARG A 46 19.63 -6.50 7.07
N ILE A 47 20.12 -5.26 6.95
CA ILE A 47 20.00 -4.47 5.71
C ILE A 47 20.73 -5.18 4.57
N ASN A 48 21.94 -5.68 4.81
CA ASN A 48 22.70 -6.42 3.81
C ASN A 48 22.00 -7.72 3.38
N SER A 49 21.35 -8.42 4.31
CA SER A 49 20.51 -9.59 4.01
C SER A 49 19.34 -9.23 3.10
N VAL A 50 18.59 -8.16 3.42
CA VAL A 50 17.49 -7.67 2.57
C VAL A 50 18.00 -7.26 1.19
N ARG A 51 19.09 -6.48 1.13
CA ARG A 51 19.72 -6.08 -0.14
C ARG A 51 20.11 -7.29 -0.99
N SER A 52 20.70 -8.31 -0.38
CA SER A 52 21.13 -9.52 -1.09
C SER A 52 19.94 -10.35 -1.59
N ALA A 53 18.85 -10.41 -0.82
CA ALA A 53 17.62 -11.04 -1.25
C ALA A 53 16.99 -10.33 -2.47
N PHE A 54 16.99 -8.99 -2.49
CA PHE A 54 16.53 -8.21 -3.64
C PHE A 54 17.36 -8.48 -4.89
N ILE A 55 18.69 -8.47 -4.78
CA ILE A 55 19.58 -8.74 -5.91
C ILE A 55 19.32 -10.15 -6.46
N GLN A 56 19.18 -11.16 -5.59
CA GLN A 56 18.89 -12.53 -6.03
C GLN A 56 17.50 -12.67 -6.67
N ALA A 57 16.51 -11.95 -6.13
CA ALA A 57 15.15 -11.96 -6.64
C ALA A 57 15.05 -11.46 -8.09
N GLU A 58 15.90 -10.52 -8.51
CA GLU A 58 15.94 -10.03 -9.90
C GLU A 58 16.30 -11.16 -10.89
N TRP A 59 17.32 -11.95 -10.57
CA TRP A 59 17.75 -13.09 -11.39
C TRP A 59 16.68 -14.18 -11.45
N GLU A 60 16.08 -14.49 -10.30
CA GLU A 60 15.04 -15.51 -10.20
C GLU A 60 13.75 -15.07 -10.93
N ALA A 61 13.31 -13.83 -10.74
CA ALA A 61 12.18 -13.25 -11.45
C ALA A 61 12.43 -13.25 -12.97
N GLY A 62 13.63 -12.87 -13.41
CA GLY A 62 14.01 -12.93 -14.82
C GLY A 62 13.87 -14.35 -15.41
N ARG A 63 14.31 -15.38 -14.67
CA ARG A 63 14.15 -16.78 -15.08
C ARG A 63 12.67 -17.18 -15.16
N LEU A 64 11.87 -16.85 -14.13
CA LEU A 64 10.45 -17.19 -14.07
C LEU A 64 9.65 -16.49 -15.17
N LEU A 65 9.95 -15.23 -15.46
CA LEU A 65 9.31 -14.46 -16.54
C LEU A 65 9.64 -15.03 -17.92
N ARG A 66 10.90 -15.40 -18.19
CA ARG A 66 11.26 -16.08 -19.45
C ARG A 66 10.53 -17.40 -19.63
N GLN A 67 10.32 -18.15 -18.55
CA GLN A 67 9.57 -19.40 -18.58
C GLN A 67 8.08 -19.15 -18.84
N ARG A 68 7.44 -18.29 -18.05
CA ARG A 68 6.00 -18.00 -18.11
C ARG A 68 5.59 -17.28 -19.39
N PHE A 69 6.46 -16.44 -19.95
CA PHE A 69 6.19 -15.62 -21.12
C PHE A 69 7.10 -15.95 -22.32
N SER A 70 7.55 -17.20 -22.43
CA SER A 70 8.44 -17.68 -23.50
C SER A 70 7.89 -17.48 -24.91
N ASP A 71 6.58 -17.58 -25.08
CA ASP A 71 5.85 -17.37 -26.34
C ASP A 71 5.68 -15.91 -26.76
N LEU A 72 5.96 -14.93 -25.88
CA LEU A 72 5.81 -13.50 -26.17
C LEU A 72 7.16 -12.76 -26.40
N ASP A 73 8.26 -13.49 -26.55
CA ASP A 73 9.61 -12.88 -26.68
C ASP A 73 9.87 -11.83 -25.58
N ILE A 74 9.46 -12.13 -24.34
CA ILE A 74 9.59 -11.17 -23.23
C ILE A 74 11.06 -10.78 -22.95
N SER A 75 11.99 -11.63 -23.38
CA SER A 75 13.43 -11.43 -23.27
C SER A 75 13.89 -10.08 -23.84
N SER A 76 13.22 -9.57 -24.87
CA SER A 76 13.59 -8.29 -25.51
C SER A 76 13.31 -7.05 -24.64
N ILE A 77 12.43 -7.16 -23.64
CA ILE A 77 12.06 -6.08 -22.72
C ILE A 77 12.28 -6.44 -21.25
N LEU A 78 12.88 -7.60 -20.98
CA LEU A 78 12.96 -8.16 -19.64
C LEU A 78 13.77 -7.29 -18.69
N ASN A 79 14.85 -6.68 -19.18
CA ASN A 79 15.70 -5.81 -18.37
C ASN A 79 14.94 -4.55 -17.94
N GLU A 80 14.14 -3.96 -18.83
CA GLU A 80 13.30 -2.80 -18.53
C GLU A 80 12.21 -3.14 -17.52
N LEU A 81 11.57 -4.30 -17.69
CA LEU A 81 10.54 -4.78 -16.77
C LEU A 81 11.11 -5.01 -15.37
N ILE A 82 12.20 -5.79 -15.26
CA ILE A 82 12.88 -6.07 -14.00
C ILE A 82 13.35 -4.77 -13.34
N ASP A 83 14.00 -3.87 -14.07
CA ASP A 83 14.48 -2.60 -13.52
C ASP A 83 13.32 -1.73 -12.97
N VAL A 84 12.17 -1.72 -13.63
CA VAL A 84 10.97 -1.01 -13.13
C VAL A 84 10.42 -1.66 -11.87
N VAL A 85 10.24 -2.98 -11.87
CA VAL A 85 9.65 -3.66 -10.70
C VAL A 85 10.60 -3.69 -9.51
N SER A 86 11.91 -3.74 -9.74
CA SER A 86 12.95 -3.57 -8.71
C SER A 86 12.91 -2.19 -8.08
N GLN A 87 12.80 -1.12 -8.88
CA GLN A 87 12.70 0.24 -8.38
C GLN A 87 11.39 0.46 -7.58
N MET A 88 10.28 -0.15 -8.03
CA MET A 88 9.04 -0.19 -7.27
C MET A 88 9.21 -0.92 -5.93
N ALA A 89 9.86 -2.09 -5.94
CA ALA A 89 10.13 -2.86 -4.74
C ALA A 89 11.08 -2.11 -3.77
N MET A 90 12.02 -1.31 -4.29
CA MET A 90 12.87 -0.43 -3.49
C MET A 90 12.09 0.68 -2.78
N ILE A 91 11.03 1.21 -3.40
CA ILE A 91 10.11 2.15 -2.75
C ILE A 91 9.40 1.46 -1.58
N VAL A 92 8.96 0.22 -1.77
CA VAL A 92 8.37 -0.60 -0.70
C VAL A 92 9.39 -0.85 0.41
N ALA A 93 10.60 -1.33 0.07
CA ALA A 93 11.66 -1.61 1.03
C ALA A 93 12.06 -0.37 1.84
N GLY A 94 12.28 0.77 1.18
CA GLY A 94 12.58 2.01 1.88
C GLY A 94 11.44 2.42 2.81
N SER A 95 10.19 2.31 2.38
CA SER A 95 9.04 2.63 3.24
C SER A 95 8.91 1.69 4.45
N VAL A 96 9.17 0.39 4.26
CA VAL A 96 9.15 -0.61 5.34
C VAL A 96 10.29 -0.40 6.33
N LEU A 97 11.52 -0.27 5.83
CA LEU A 97 12.75 -0.23 6.61
C LEU A 97 12.93 1.10 7.34
N ILE A 98 12.64 2.20 6.66
CA ILE A 98 12.75 3.55 7.22
C ILE A 98 11.52 3.91 8.05
N GLY A 99 10.34 3.40 7.66
CA GLY A 99 9.08 3.66 8.34
C GLY A 99 8.89 2.87 9.64
N GLY A 100 9.85 2.03 10.05
CA GLY A 100 9.80 1.27 11.30
C GLY A 100 8.88 0.04 11.24
N ALA A 101 8.57 -0.50 10.06
CA ALA A 101 7.59 -1.57 9.89
C ALA A 101 8.17 -2.99 10.06
N ILE A 102 9.49 -3.19 10.15
CA ILE A 102 10.05 -4.53 10.44
C ILE A 102 10.23 -4.76 11.94
N GLY A 103 9.10 -4.93 12.62
CA GLY A 103 9.00 -5.40 14.00
C GLY A 103 8.01 -6.57 14.19
N ALA A 104 7.35 -7.05 13.14
CA ALA A 104 6.32 -8.06 13.27
C ALA A 104 6.86 -9.49 13.17
N GLY A 105 7.67 -9.88 14.15
CA GLY A 105 7.76 -11.26 14.61
C GLY A 105 7.85 -11.22 16.12
N THR A 106 6.69 -11.21 16.78
CA THR A 106 6.51 -11.23 18.24
C THR A 106 7.29 -10.16 19.02
N GLY A 107 6.59 -9.12 19.50
CA GLY A 107 7.10 -8.27 20.59
C GLY A 107 7.79 -6.98 20.14
N ALA A 108 7.85 -5.99 21.03
CA ALA A 108 8.06 -4.59 20.69
C ALA A 108 9.52 -4.13 20.46
N PHE A 109 9.61 -2.90 19.95
CA PHE A 109 10.68 -1.90 20.02
C PHE A 109 11.63 -1.68 18.84
N LEU A 110 11.48 -0.48 18.27
CA LEU A 110 12.44 0.60 18.54
C LEU A 110 11.85 1.54 19.61
N GLY A 111 12.57 1.77 20.70
CA GLY A 111 12.15 2.57 21.86
C GLY A 111 11.79 4.02 21.52
N GLY A 112 10.51 4.37 21.64
CA GLY A 112 10.03 5.76 21.63
C GLY A 112 8.70 5.94 20.88
N ALA A 113 7.57 5.67 21.53
CA ALA A 113 6.20 6.06 21.11
C ALA A 113 5.83 5.77 19.63
N GLY A 114 5.47 4.52 19.31
CA GLY A 114 4.77 4.23 18.05
C GLY A 114 4.88 2.78 17.60
N ALA A 115 4.01 1.90 18.11
CA ALA A 115 3.70 0.66 17.42
C ALA A 115 2.84 1.02 16.21
N ILE A 116 3.44 1.16 15.03
CA ILE A 116 2.70 1.40 13.78
C ILE A 116 2.05 0.06 13.40
N PRO A 117 0.71 -0.04 13.39
CA PRO A 117 0.06 -1.23 12.86
C PRO A 117 0.35 -1.32 11.37
N MET A 118 0.74 -2.50 10.87
CA MET A 118 1.13 -2.76 9.47
C MET A 118 0.15 -2.21 8.40
N GLY A 119 -1.11 -1.92 8.76
CA GLY A 119 -2.11 -1.38 7.84
C GLY A 119 -1.92 0.09 7.42
N ALA A 120 -1.19 0.91 8.17
CA ALA A 120 -0.97 2.33 7.83
C ALA A 120 0.22 2.51 6.87
N ALA A 121 1.32 1.78 7.09
CA ALA A 121 2.45 1.76 6.17
C ALA A 121 2.07 1.06 4.84
N GLY A 122 1.30 -0.04 4.88
CA GLY A 122 0.91 -0.81 3.69
C GLY A 122 0.15 0.01 2.62
N ALA A 123 -0.77 0.87 3.05
CA ALA A 123 -1.57 1.70 2.14
C ALA A 123 -0.75 2.84 1.49
N ALA A 124 0.11 3.51 2.26
CA ALA A 124 1.01 4.54 1.73
C ALA A 124 2.05 3.96 0.77
N MET A 125 2.56 2.76 1.06
CA MET A 125 3.45 2.01 0.18
C MET A 125 2.80 1.65 -1.14
N GLY A 126 1.59 1.08 -1.10
CA GLY A 126 0.83 0.72 -2.31
C GLY A 126 0.54 1.92 -3.19
N LEU A 127 0.18 3.08 -2.61
CA LEU A 127 -0.06 4.31 -3.37
C LEU A 127 1.22 4.89 -3.97
N GLN A 128 2.33 4.94 -3.22
CA GLN A 128 3.59 5.48 -3.71
C GLN A 128 4.20 4.60 -4.80
N ALA A 129 4.20 3.28 -4.60
CA ALA A 129 4.67 2.30 -5.56
C ALA A 129 3.82 2.31 -6.85
N SER A 130 2.49 2.33 -6.73
CA SER A 130 1.56 2.37 -7.88
C SER A 130 1.68 3.65 -8.70
N THR A 131 1.69 4.81 -8.02
CA THR A 131 1.84 6.11 -8.69
C THR A 131 3.18 6.18 -9.43
N TRP A 132 4.24 5.64 -8.82
CA TRP A 132 5.57 5.64 -9.41
C TRP A 132 5.64 4.75 -10.66
N ILE A 133 5.15 3.51 -10.60
CA ILE A 133 5.24 2.58 -11.74
C ILE A 133 4.35 3.02 -12.92
N LEU A 134 3.17 3.58 -12.64
CA LEU A 134 2.31 4.17 -13.67
C LEU A 134 2.97 5.39 -14.31
N GLY A 135 3.60 6.25 -13.51
CA GLY A 135 4.28 7.44 -13.98
C GLY A 135 5.53 7.12 -14.82
N ILE A 136 6.32 6.10 -14.46
CA ILE A 136 7.57 5.81 -15.16
C ILE A 136 7.36 5.09 -16.50
N LEU A 137 6.22 4.43 -16.67
CA LEU A 137 5.85 3.75 -17.90
C LEU A 137 4.85 4.52 -18.76
N GLY A 138 4.31 5.64 -18.27
CA GLY A 138 3.27 6.40 -18.99
C GLY A 138 1.95 5.65 -19.06
N LEU A 139 1.59 4.93 -18.01
CA LEU A 139 0.46 3.97 -17.97
C LEU A 139 -0.79 4.53 -17.28
N THR A 140 -0.94 5.85 -17.19
CA THR A 140 -2.14 6.50 -16.64
C THR A 140 -3.47 5.92 -17.20
N PRO A 141 -3.61 5.62 -18.51
CA PRO A 141 -4.86 5.08 -19.05
C PRO A 141 -5.25 3.71 -18.51
N ILE A 142 -4.30 2.93 -18.00
CA ILE A 142 -4.55 1.58 -17.49
C ILE A 142 -4.50 1.51 -15.96
N ALA A 143 -4.39 2.67 -15.29
CA ALA A 143 -4.29 2.77 -13.84
C ALA A 143 -5.45 2.07 -13.11
N GLU A 144 -6.67 2.16 -13.64
CA GLU A 144 -7.86 1.47 -13.10
C GLU A 144 -7.64 -0.05 -13.02
N PHE A 145 -7.10 -0.67 -14.07
CA PHE A 145 -6.88 -2.12 -14.13
C PHE A 145 -5.67 -2.57 -13.31
N PHE A 146 -4.66 -1.72 -13.20
CA PHE A 146 -3.42 -2.06 -12.51
C PHE A 146 -3.54 -1.90 -10.99
N VAL A 147 -4.19 -0.84 -10.49
CA VAL A 147 -4.23 -0.53 -9.05
C VAL A 147 -5.01 -1.58 -8.26
N GLU A 148 -6.03 -2.21 -8.86
CA GLU A 148 -6.87 -3.22 -8.19
C GLU A 148 -6.10 -4.50 -7.80
N GLY A 149 -5.06 -4.88 -8.54
CA GLY A 149 -4.29 -6.11 -8.29
C GLY A 149 -3.15 -5.96 -7.26
N LEU A 150 -2.74 -4.74 -6.96
CA LEU A 150 -1.54 -4.46 -6.16
C LEU A 150 -1.57 -4.91 -4.69
N PRO A 151 -2.70 -4.88 -3.96
CA PRO A 151 -2.71 -5.30 -2.55
C PRO A 151 -2.23 -6.74 -2.35
N ARG A 152 -2.59 -7.66 -3.26
CA ARG A 152 -2.17 -9.07 -3.22
C ARG A 152 -0.68 -9.24 -3.47
N ILE A 153 -0.10 -8.37 -4.29
CA ILE A 153 1.30 -8.41 -4.66
C ILE A 153 2.18 -7.86 -3.53
N ALA A 154 1.68 -6.87 -2.78
CA ALA A 154 2.42 -6.28 -1.67
C ALA A 154 2.82 -7.32 -0.60
N GLU A 155 2.00 -8.35 -0.39
CA GLU A 155 2.27 -9.41 0.59
C GLU A 155 3.56 -10.18 0.30
N TYR A 156 3.89 -10.41 -0.98
CA TYR A 156 5.15 -11.06 -1.38
C TYR A 156 6.37 -10.26 -0.96
N TYR A 157 6.36 -8.95 -1.23
CA TYR A 157 7.45 -8.06 -0.85
C TYR A 157 7.58 -7.95 0.67
N LEU A 158 6.47 -7.80 1.39
CA LEU A 158 6.49 -7.70 2.85
C LEU A 158 7.03 -8.98 3.50
N THR A 159 6.59 -10.13 3.00
CA THR A 159 7.04 -11.43 3.48
C THR A 159 8.52 -11.60 3.25
N GLY A 160 9.00 -11.39 2.02
CA GLY A 160 10.42 -11.53 1.71
C GLY A 160 11.31 -10.54 2.45
N ILE A 161 10.92 -9.27 2.56
CA ILE A 161 11.64 -8.26 3.35
C ILE A 161 11.73 -8.70 4.83
N ASN A 162 10.62 -9.13 5.42
CA ASN A 162 10.56 -9.57 6.82
C ASN A 162 11.41 -10.82 7.07
N THR A 163 11.35 -11.80 6.16
CA THR A 163 12.16 -13.02 6.21
C THR A 163 13.64 -12.70 6.13
N ALA A 164 14.07 -11.88 5.16
CA ALA A 164 15.47 -11.48 5.03
C ALA A 164 15.97 -10.67 6.24
N TRP A 165 15.13 -9.79 6.79
CA TRP A 165 15.47 -9.00 7.97
C TRP A 165 15.61 -9.84 9.24
N LYS A 166 14.78 -10.87 9.42
CA LYS A 166 14.87 -11.78 10.59
C LYS A 166 15.92 -12.87 10.44
N GLY A 167 16.47 -13.04 9.24
CA GLY A 167 17.49 -14.04 8.92
C GLY A 167 18.73 -13.90 9.80
N PRO A 168 19.42 -12.74 9.79
CA PRO A 168 20.54 -12.49 10.68
C PRO A 168 20.13 -12.39 12.15
N ARG A 169 20.79 -13.15 13.03
CA ARG A 169 20.52 -13.19 14.48
C ARG A 169 21.81 -13.13 15.30
N GLY A 170 21.77 -12.37 16.40
CA GLY A 170 22.89 -12.22 17.32
C GLY A 170 24.04 -11.36 16.78
N GLU A 171 25.02 -11.07 17.65
CA GLU A 171 26.23 -10.34 17.27
C GLU A 171 27.27 -11.27 16.64
N GLU A 172 27.95 -10.77 15.61
CA GLU A 172 29.06 -11.47 14.97
C GLU A 172 30.24 -11.55 15.97
N GLY A 173 30.85 -12.74 16.11
CA GLY A 173 32.03 -12.95 16.96
C GLY A 173 31.78 -13.24 18.46
N LEU A 174 30.53 -13.18 18.96
CA LEU A 174 30.22 -13.55 20.36
C LEU A 174 29.85 -15.03 20.54
N ASN A 175 29.59 -15.78 19.46
CA ASN A 175 29.34 -17.22 19.51
C ASN A 175 30.08 -17.93 18.35
N PRO A 176 30.65 -19.13 18.58
CA PRO A 176 31.31 -19.93 17.54
C PRO A 176 30.33 -20.55 16.52
N PHE A 177 29.02 -20.53 16.79
CA PHE A 177 27.97 -20.98 15.89
C PHE A 177 27.09 -19.79 15.48
N SER A 178 26.90 -19.62 14.18
CA SER A 178 25.95 -18.63 13.67
C SER A 178 24.54 -18.99 14.12
N ARG A 179 23.81 -17.99 14.63
CA ARG A 179 22.38 -18.12 14.95
C ARG A 179 21.50 -17.69 13.78
N ASP A 180 22.10 -17.31 12.66
CA ASP A 180 21.39 -16.88 11.48
C ASP A 180 20.55 -18.03 10.93
N ASP A 181 19.42 -17.68 10.34
CA ASP A 181 18.64 -18.63 9.55
C ASP A 181 19.32 -18.81 8.17
N PRO A 182 19.87 -20.01 7.87
CA PRO A 182 20.60 -20.23 6.62
C PRO A 182 19.68 -20.23 5.39
N PHE A 183 18.37 -20.37 5.56
CA PHE A 183 17.39 -20.40 4.47
C PHE A 183 16.73 -19.04 4.24
N ALA A 184 16.77 -18.13 5.22
CA ALA A 184 16.06 -16.86 5.16
C ALA A 184 16.36 -16.05 3.89
N GLN A 185 17.63 -15.99 3.47
CA GLN A 185 18.00 -15.25 2.26
C GLN A 185 17.38 -15.84 1.00
N ARG A 186 17.42 -17.18 0.83
CA ARG A 186 16.86 -17.85 -0.34
C ARG A 186 15.33 -17.76 -0.36
N SER A 187 14.68 -18.01 0.78
CA SER A 187 13.22 -17.92 0.88
C SER A 187 12.75 -16.49 0.62
N ALA A 188 13.45 -15.48 1.17
CA ALA A 188 13.15 -14.08 0.91
C ALA A 188 13.31 -13.69 -0.56
N ALA A 189 14.40 -14.12 -1.20
CA ALA A 189 14.63 -13.86 -2.62
C ALA A 189 13.51 -14.47 -3.48
N HIS A 190 13.06 -15.68 -3.14
CA HIS A 190 11.96 -16.34 -3.82
C HIS A 190 10.64 -15.57 -3.69
N ASP A 191 10.25 -15.17 -2.47
CA ASP A 191 9.03 -14.39 -2.24
C ASP A 191 9.07 -13.06 -3.01
N ILE A 192 10.20 -12.34 -2.95
CA ILE A 192 10.37 -11.08 -3.68
C ILE A 192 10.31 -11.32 -5.20
N ALA A 193 10.88 -12.42 -5.69
CA ALA A 193 10.84 -12.79 -7.10
C ALA A 193 9.41 -13.06 -7.58
N LEU A 194 8.59 -13.77 -6.78
CA LEU A 194 7.17 -13.96 -7.07
C LEU A 194 6.44 -12.61 -7.11
N GLY A 195 6.74 -11.70 -6.18
CA GLY A 195 6.25 -10.32 -6.22
C GLY A 195 6.55 -9.64 -7.55
N HIS A 196 7.81 -9.67 -8.01
CA HIS A 196 8.21 -9.11 -9.31
C HIS A 196 7.45 -9.73 -10.48
N VAL A 197 7.30 -11.06 -10.51
CA VAL A 197 6.58 -11.78 -11.56
C VAL A 197 5.12 -11.35 -11.62
N GLU A 198 4.46 -11.24 -10.46
CA GLU A 198 3.05 -10.87 -10.38
C GLU A 198 2.81 -9.40 -10.75
N VAL A 199 3.74 -8.48 -10.46
CA VAL A 199 3.65 -7.09 -10.94
C VAL A 199 3.69 -7.04 -12.46
N VAL A 200 4.60 -7.79 -13.09
CA VAL A 200 4.71 -7.85 -14.55
C VAL A 200 3.46 -8.49 -15.15
N ALA A 201 2.98 -9.59 -14.59
CA ALA A 201 1.75 -10.23 -15.06
C ALA A 201 0.53 -9.30 -14.94
N LEU A 202 0.40 -8.57 -13.83
CA LEU A 202 -0.65 -7.59 -13.62
C LEU A 202 -0.57 -6.44 -14.62
N LEU A 203 0.64 -5.96 -14.89
CA LEU A 203 0.89 -4.92 -15.89
C LEU A 203 0.48 -5.38 -17.30
N LEU A 204 0.87 -6.59 -17.70
CA LEU A 204 0.49 -7.16 -18.98
C LEU A 204 -1.03 -7.40 -19.06
N GLY A 205 -1.65 -7.88 -17.98
CA GLY A 205 -3.10 -8.07 -17.89
C GLY A 205 -3.87 -6.76 -17.97
N ALA A 206 -3.35 -5.67 -17.39
CA ALA A 206 -3.92 -4.34 -17.48
C ALA A 206 -3.84 -3.77 -18.92
N ILE A 207 -2.72 -4.03 -19.63
CA ILE A 207 -2.58 -3.71 -21.05
C ILE A 207 -3.61 -4.48 -21.88
N VAL A 208 -3.72 -5.79 -21.68
CA VAL A 208 -4.71 -6.63 -22.39
C VAL A 208 -6.13 -6.11 -22.12
N ALA A 209 -6.48 -5.85 -20.86
CA ALA A 209 -7.79 -5.33 -20.49
C ALA A 209 -8.12 -4.01 -21.17
N TYR A 210 -7.16 -3.09 -21.28
CA TYR A 210 -7.34 -1.82 -21.98
C TYR A 210 -7.64 -2.02 -23.48
N ILE A 211 -6.87 -2.89 -24.15
CA ILE A 211 -6.99 -3.12 -25.59
C ILE A 211 -8.27 -3.91 -25.91
N THR A 212 -8.72 -4.84 -25.05
CA THR A 212 -9.88 -5.70 -25.34
C THR A 212 -11.23 -5.12 -24.87
N ARG A 213 -11.27 -4.22 -23.87
CA ARG A 213 -12.54 -3.73 -23.28
C ARG A 213 -13.12 -2.47 -23.95
N GLY A 214 -12.67 -2.13 -25.16
CA GLY A 214 -13.31 -1.13 -26.03
C GLY A 214 -13.08 0.35 -25.68
N ARG A 215 -12.17 0.67 -24.74
CA ARG A 215 -11.82 2.06 -24.38
C ARG A 215 -10.53 2.58 -25.01
N GLY A 216 -9.75 1.76 -25.72
CA GLY A 216 -8.52 2.27 -26.32
C GLY A 216 -7.91 1.41 -27.41
N ASN A 217 -7.27 2.11 -28.35
CA ASN A 217 -6.46 1.55 -29.43
C ASN A 217 -5.05 1.31 -28.90
N ALA A 218 -4.46 0.14 -29.17
CA ALA A 218 -3.09 -0.18 -28.74
C ALA A 218 -2.08 0.89 -29.18
N ASN A 219 -2.31 1.55 -30.33
CA ASN A 219 -1.49 2.66 -30.81
C ASN A 219 -1.58 3.91 -29.93
N ILE A 220 -2.75 4.22 -29.36
CA ILE A 220 -2.93 5.35 -28.45
C ILE A 220 -2.17 5.07 -27.15
N LEU A 221 -2.32 3.86 -26.59
CA LEU A 221 -1.58 3.46 -25.39
C LEU A 221 -0.06 3.51 -25.64
N ALA A 222 0.42 2.96 -26.75
CA ALA A 222 1.83 3.04 -27.11
C ALA A 222 2.32 4.49 -27.27
N GLN A 223 1.50 5.39 -27.82
CA GLN A 223 1.83 6.80 -27.95
C GLN A 223 1.97 7.48 -26.58
N GLU A 224 1.10 7.17 -25.62
CA GLU A 224 1.22 7.70 -24.26
C GLU A 224 2.45 7.15 -23.52
N MET A 225 2.74 5.86 -23.69
CA MET A 225 3.89 5.20 -23.06
C MET A 225 5.23 5.75 -23.57
N ARG A 226 5.29 6.31 -24.79
CA ARG A 226 6.45 7.01 -25.35
C ARG A 226 6.87 8.26 -24.57
N ALA A 227 6.06 8.73 -23.61
CA ALA A 227 6.46 9.76 -22.66
C ALA A 227 7.68 9.38 -21.80
N SER A 228 8.09 8.10 -21.81
CA SER A 228 9.31 7.62 -21.16
C SER A 228 10.10 6.66 -22.07
N PRO A 229 11.44 6.57 -21.93
CA PRO A 229 12.23 5.61 -22.69
C PRO A 229 11.84 4.15 -22.43
N LYS A 230 11.52 3.82 -21.17
CA LYS A 230 11.11 2.45 -20.77
C LYS A 230 9.70 2.12 -21.28
N GLY A 231 8.76 3.06 -21.15
CA GLY A 231 7.43 2.93 -21.71
C GLY A 231 7.44 2.85 -23.24
N ALA A 232 8.32 3.58 -23.93
CA ALA A 232 8.46 3.49 -25.38
C ALA A 232 8.82 2.06 -25.83
N ARG A 233 9.84 1.44 -25.21
CA ARG A 233 10.24 0.06 -25.51
C ARG A 233 9.13 -0.95 -25.23
N LEU A 234 8.46 -0.83 -24.08
CA LEU A 234 7.34 -1.68 -23.73
C LEU A 234 6.15 -1.50 -24.69
N GLY A 235 5.86 -0.26 -25.10
CA GLY A 235 4.78 0.07 -26.04
C GLY A 235 5.05 -0.48 -27.44
N GLU A 236 6.29 -0.40 -27.92
CA GLU A 236 6.71 -1.02 -29.19
C GLU A 236 6.61 -2.54 -29.14
N TRP A 237 7.08 -3.15 -28.04
CA TRP A 237 6.95 -4.59 -27.83
C TRP A 237 5.48 -5.03 -27.77
N MET A 238 4.63 -4.27 -27.09
CA MET A 238 3.19 -4.52 -26.99
C MET A 238 2.54 -4.51 -28.37
N LEU A 239 2.83 -3.51 -29.21
CA LEU A 239 2.29 -3.43 -30.57
C LEU A 239 2.72 -4.62 -31.43
N LYS A 240 3.97 -5.06 -31.30
CA LYS A 240 4.50 -6.23 -32.01
C LYS A 240 3.82 -7.54 -31.58
N HIS A 241 3.38 -7.64 -30.32
CA HIS A 241 2.82 -8.86 -29.74
C HIS A 241 1.33 -8.76 -29.39
N GLU A 242 0.60 -7.79 -29.96
CA GLU A 242 -0.78 -7.47 -29.60
C GLU A 242 -1.71 -8.70 -29.71
N ASP A 243 -1.68 -9.41 -30.83
CA ASP A 243 -2.55 -10.58 -31.06
C ASP A 243 -2.24 -11.74 -30.12
N ALA A 244 -0.96 -11.96 -29.81
CA ALA A 244 -0.53 -13.00 -28.88
C ALA A 244 -0.93 -12.67 -27.44
N LEU A 245 -0.79 -11.39 -27.03
CA LEU A 245 -1.24 -10.88 -25.74
C LEU A 245 -2.76 -11.06 -25.56
N LYS A 246 -3.57 -10.74 -26.57
CA LYS A 246 -5.04 -10.90 -26.51
C LYS A 246 -5.49 -12.35 -26.34
N LYS A 247 -4.74 -13.31 -26.89
CA LYS A 247 -5.10 -14.74 -26.89
C LYS A 247 -4.77 -15.46 -25.58
N ARG A 248 -4.03 -14.81 -24.67
CA ARG A 248 -3.60 -15.37 -23.39
C ARG A 248 -4.72 -15.36 -22.34
N PRO A 249 -5.25 -16.52 -21.92
CA PRO A 249 -6.31 -16.58 -20.92
C PRO A 249 -5.81 -16.19 -19.51
N ASP A 250 -4.52 -16.37 -19.21
CA ASP A 250 -3.91 -16.01 -17.92
C ASP A 250 -3.76 -14.50 -17.71
N LEU A 251 -3.83 -13.71 -18.79
CA LEU A 251 -3.78 -12.24 -18.76
C LEU A 251 -5.16 -11.59 -18.93
N GLN A 252 -6.18 -12.35 -19.32
CA GLN A 252 -7.56 -11.88 -19.42
C GLN A 252 -8.17 -11.78 -18.02
N THR A 253 -8.22 -10.56 -17.46
CA THR A 253 -8.96 -10.32 -16.22
C THR A 253 -10.47 -10.55 -16.48
N SER A 254 -11.06 -11.55 -15.82
CA SER A 254 -12.51 -11.79 -15.82
C SER A 254 -13.24 -10.54 -15.32
N ALA A 255 -14.14 -9.98 -16.14
CA ALA A 255 -14.95 -8.83 -15.74
C ALA A 255 -15.98 -9.22 -14.66
N PRO A 256 -16.31 -8.32 -13.72
CA PRO A 256 -17.56 -8.41 -12.96
C PRO A 256 -18.74 -8.18 -13.95
N ARG A 257 -19.60 -9.18 -14.14
CA ARG A 257 -20.82 -9.06 -14.96
C ARG A 257 -21.77 -8.04 -14.33
N LYS A 258 -21.90 -6.85 -14.94
CA LYS A 258 -23.10 -6.00 -14.83
C LYS A 258 -24.15 -6.52 -15.82
N GLY A 259 -25.38 -6.66 -15.34
CA GLY A 259 -26.43 -7.45 -15.96
C GLY A 259 -26.99 -6.94 -17.29
N ALA A 260 -27.56 -7.87 -18.03
CA ALA A 260 -28.57 -7.63 -19.04
C ALA A 260 -29.66 -8.70 -18.84
N LEU A 261 -30.81 -8.27 -18.31
CA LEU A 261 -32.07 -8.99 -18.44
C LEU A 261 -32.64 -8.68 -19.84
N GLY A 262 -33.00 -9.74 -20.56
CA GLY A 262 -33.87 -9.70 -21.73
C GLY A 262 -34.43 -11.12 -21.95
N PRO A 263 -35.74 -11.31 -22.19
CA PRO A 263 -36.41 -12.59 -21.96
C PRO A 263 -36.50 -13.44 -23.23
N GLN A 264 -36.30 -14.76 -23.10
CA GLN A 264 -36.94 -15.74 -23.98
C GLN A 264 -37.56 -16.85 -23.15
N GLU A 265 -38.85 -17.05 -23.44
CA GLU A 265 -39.80 -18.03 -22.92
C GLU A 265 -39.62 -19.42 -23.55
N PRO A 266 -40.34 -20.48 -23.10
CA PRO A 266 -39.70 -21.73 -22.66
C PRO A 266 -40.15 -23.00 -23.41
N GLY A 267 -39.45 -24.11 -23.14
CA GLY A 267 -39.94 -25.47 -23.39
C GLY A 267 -39.50 -26.45 -22.28
N PRO A 268 -40.31 -27.47 -21.89
CA PRO A 268 -40.36 -28.04 -20.53
C PRO A 268 -39.97 -29.55 -20.47
N PRO A 269 -40.22 -30.30 -19.38
CA PRO A 269 -39.52 -30.23 -18.08
C PRO A 269 -39.00 -31.62 -17.62
N ALA A 270 -38.09 -31.65 -16.64
CA ALA A 270 -37.90 -32.83 -15.80
C ALA A 270 -37.90 -32.42 -14.32
N HIS A 271 -38.82 -33.04 -13.59
CA HIS A 271 -39.25 -32.81 -12.22
C HIS A 271 -38.17 -32.87 -11.12
N ARG A 272 -38.33 -31.99 -10.10
CA ARG A 272 -38.34 -32.20 -8.61
C ARG A 272 -37.52 -31.15 -7.82
N PRO A 273 -37.90 -30.81 -6.56
CA PRO A 273 -38.88 -29.77 -6.27
C PRO A 273 -38.34 -28.61 -5.41
N SER A 274 -38.99 -27.46 -5.61
CA SER A 274 -39.23 -26.28 -4.76
C SER A 274 -38.65 -26.18 -3.34
N GLY A 275 -37.98 -25.05 -3.07
CA GLY A 275 -37.74 -24.55 -1.71
C GLY A 275 -37.06 -23.16 -1.61
N LYS A 276 -37.84 -22.09 -1.86
CA LYS A 276 -37.78 -20.70 -1.31
C LYS A 276 -36.53 -19.79 -1.47
N GLU A 277 -36.78 -18.70 -2.21
CA GLU A 277 -36.47 -17.26 -1.98
C GLU A 277 -35.02 -16.71 -1.88
N LYS A 278 -34.73 -15.84 -2.88
CA LYS A 278 -34.22 -14.45 -2.83
C LYS A 278 -32.76 -14.15 -2.42
N ASP A 279 -32.08 -13.51 -3.39
CA ASP A 279 -31.16 -12.35 -3.27
C ASP A 279 -30.23 -12.22 -2.07
N ALA A 280 -28.93 -12.46 -2.29
CA ALA A 280 -27.84 -11.58 -1.84
C ALA A 280 -26.49 -12.02 -2.47
N PRO A 281 -25.60 -11.09 -2.88
CA PRO A 281 -24.23 -11.41 -3.24
C PRO A 281 -23.51 -11.92 -1.99
N ARG A 282 -22.89 -13.09 -2.05
CA ARG A 282 -22.11 -13.64 -0.94
C ARG A 282 -21.01 -12.66 -0.54
N ASP A 283 -21.21 -12.04 0.61
CA ASP A 283 -20.30 -11.17 1.32
C ASP A 283 -18.96 -11.87 1.59
N LYS A 284 -17.92 -11.05 1.84
CA LYS A 284 -16.61 -11.51 2.30
C LYS A 284 -16.80 -12.55 3.42
N PRO A 285 -16.04 -13.67 3.44
CA PRO A 285 -16.13 -14.60 4.55
C PRO A 285 -15.85 -13.84 5.85
N ASN A 286 -16.76 -13.96 6.82
CA ASN A 286 -16.74 -13.31 8.13
C ASN A 286 -17.01 -11.79 8.19
N ALA A 287 -17.92 -11.24 7.38
CA ALA A 287 -18.37 -9.85 7.50
C ALA A 287 -19.89 -9.75 7.69
N MET A 288 -20.36 -8.68 8.34
CA MET A 288 -21.80 -8.39 8.47
C MET A 288 -22.42 -8.08 7.09
N PRO A 289 -23.76 -8.12 6.94
CA PRO A 289 -24.41 -7.67 5.71
C PRO A 289 -24.00 -6.24 5.35
N LEU A 290 -23.77 -5.99 4.06
CA LEU A 290 -23.33 -4.68 3.58
C LEU A 290 -24.27 -3.55 4.04
N HIS A 291 -23.74 -2.63 4.86
CA HIS A 291 -24.41 -1.43 5.29
C HIS A 291 -23.95 -0.22 4.45
N LYS A 292 -24.86 0.36 3.68
CA LYS A 292 -24.60 1.61 2.93
C LYS A 292 -24.93 2.79 3.84
N VAL A 293 -23.90 3.49 4.29
CA VAL A 293 -24.06 4.71 5.08
C VAL A 293 -24.56 5.83 4.18
N GLU A 294 -25.36 6.75 4.72
CA GLU A 294 -25.88 7.90 3.98
C GLU A 294 -24.74 8.71 3.36
N CYS A 295 -24.98 9.30 2.20
CA CYS A 295 -23.94 10.01 1.43
C CYS A 295 -23.31 11.18 2.21
N PHE A 296 -22.04 11.47 1.92
CA PHE A 296 -21.28 12.59 2.48
C PHE A 296 -21.24 13.76 1.49
N LYS A 297 -21.68 14.94 1.93
CA LYS A 297 -21.74 16.15 1.11
C LYS A 297 -20.37 16.77 0.95
N ALA A 298 -20.03 17.13 -0.29
CA ALA A 298 -18.81 17.86 -0.67
C ALA A 298 -19.12 19.21 -1.35
N ASP A 299 -20.37 19.67 -1.27
CA ASP A 299 -20.91 20.87 -1.92
C ASP A 299 -20.18 22.16 -1.55
N LYS A 300 -19.63 22.23 -0.33
CA LYS A 300 -18.87 23.39 0.16
C LYS A 300 -17.37 23.35 -0.18
N LEU A 301 -16.92 22.33 -0.92
CA LEU A 301 -15.53 22.20 -1.35
C LEU A 301 -15.35 22.64 -2.80
N PRO A 302 -14.24 23.31 -3.14
CA PRO A 302 -13.92 23.58 -4.54
C PRO A 302 -13.69 22.26 -5.29
N ALA A 303 -13.97 22.25 -6.60
CA ALA A 303 -13.83 21.06 -7.46
C ALA A 303 -12.45 20.39 -7.34
N SER A 304 -11.39 21.20 -7.18
CA SER A 304 -10.01 20.72 -7.02
C SER A 304 -9.78 19.88 -5.76
N LYS A 305 -10.70 19.90 -4.78
CA LYS A 305 -10.61 19.15 -3.53
C LYS A 305 -11.51 17.90 -3.49
N ILE A 306 -12.27 17.63 -4.55
CA ILE A 306 -13.17 16.47 -4.58
C ILE A 306 -12.40 15.15 -4.56
N GLY A 307 -11.29 15.05 -5.32
CA GLY A 307 -10.44 13.84 -5.27
C GLY A 307 -9.86 13.59 -3.88
N GLU A 308 -9.45 14.64 -3.16
CA GLU A 308 -8.96 14.54 -1.78
C GLU A 308 -10.09 14.16 -0.79
N PHE A 309 -11.32 14.65 -1.02
CA PHE A 309 -12.50 14.25 -0.27
C PHE A 309 -12.81 12.76 -0.41
N GLU A 310 -12.81 12.26 -1.64
CA GLU A 310 -13.03 10.84 -1.92
C GLU A 310 -11.91 9.96 -1.33
N ARG A 311 -10.65 10.42 -1.41
CA ARG A 311 -9.50 9.75 -0.77
C ARG A 311 -9.68 9.64 0.75
N GLN A 312 -10.01 10.75 1.41
CA GLN A 312 -10.21 10.74 2.88
C GLN A 312 -11.43 9.90 3.26
N LEU A 313 -12.53 9.97 2.50
CA LEU A 313 -13.71 9.16 2.74
C LEU A 313 -13.44 7.67 2.54
N LYS A 314 -12.59 7.30 1.58
CA LYS A 314 -12.14 5.92 1.40
C LYS A 314 -11.28 5.45 2.59
N GLY A 315 -10.40 6.30 3.11
CA GLY A 315 -9.66 6.02 4.34
C GLY A 315 -10.56 5.74 5.54
N GLN A 316 -11.67 6.45 5.65
CA GLN A 316 -12.70 6.21 6.67
C GLN A 316 -13.41 4.85 6.47
N GLU A 317 -13.83 4.54 5.24
CA GLU A 317 -14.47 3.27 4.86
C GLU A 317 -13.56 2.07 5.19
N ASP A 318 -12.29 2.17 4.79
CA ASP A 318 -11.30 1.12 5.03
C ASP A 318 -10.96 0.98 6.52
N GLY A 319 -10.95 2.09 7.26
CA GLY A 319 -10.79 2.09 8.71
C GLY A 319 -11.93 1.35 9.42
N LEU A 320 -13.19 1.65 9.06
CA LEU A 320 -14.36 0.96 9.60
C LEU A 320 -14.33 -0.54 9.28
N ASN A 321 -14.06 -0.89 8.02
CA ASN A 321 -14.06 -2.30 7.57
C ASN A 321 -12.92 -3.16 8.12
N ARG A 322 -12.00 -2.58 8.92
CA ARG A 322 -10.97 -3.30 9.67
C ARG A 322 -11.38 -3.63 11.10
N LEU A 323 -12.42 -2.98 11.62
CA LEU A 323 -12.94 -3.24 12.95
C LEU A 323 -13.86 -4.47 12.91
N THR A 324 -13.75 -5.30 13.95
CA THR A 324 -14.83 -6.25 14.24
C THR A 324 -16.07 -5.49 14.69
N VAL A 325 -17.23 -6.14 14.59
CA VAL A 325 -18.48 -5.57 15.10
C VAL A 325 -18.36 -5.24 16.58
N ASP A 326 -17.68 -6.11 17.34
CA ASP A 326 -17.45 -5.91 18.78
C ASP A 326 -16.55 -4.70 19.06
N GLU A 327 -15.40 -4.61 18.38
CA GLU A 327 -14.49 -3.45 18.49
C GLU A 327 -15.20 -2.14 18.15
N TYR A 328 -16.03 -2.11 17.11
CA TYR A 328 -16.77 -0.92 16.73
C TYR A 328 -17.78 -0.51 17.81
N LEU A 329 -18.58 -1.46 18.31
CA LEU A 329 -19.58 -1.17 19.35
C LEU A 329 -18.90 -0.71 20.65
N GLU A 330 -17.77 -1.32 21.02
CA GLU A 330 -16.95 -0.88 22.16
C GLU A 330 -16.42 0.54 21.96
N ASN A 331 -15.85 0.86 20.80
CA ASN A 331 -15.29 2.18 20.53
C ASN A 331 -16.36 3.29 20.51
N ILE A 332 -17.58 2.99 20.05
CA ILE A 332 -18.71 3.94 20.08
C ILE A 332 -19.28 4.10 21.49
N ALA A 333 -19.30 3.04 22.29
CA ALA A 333 -19.71 3.09 23.69
C ALA A 333 -18.69 3.84 24.57
N ASN A 334 -17.40 3.65 24.29
CA ASN A 334 -16.27 4.18 25.05
C ASN A 334 -15.36 5.04 24.16
N PRO A 335 -15.82 6.23 23.71
CA PRO A 335 -15.06 7.04 22.77
C PRO A 335 -13.74 7.52 23.38
N VAL A 336 -12.63 7.24 22.69
CA VAL A 336 -11.29 7.64 23.12
C VAL A 336 -11.15 9.16 23.04
N LYS A 337 -10.63 9.77 24.11
CA LYS A 337 -10.30 11.20 24.12
C LYS A 337 -9.06 11.47 23.28
N ARG A 338 -9.14 12.49 22.42
CA ARG A 338 -8.02 12.95 21.60
C ARG A 338 -6.83 13.39 22.46
N SER A 339 -5.68 12.79 22.22
CA SER A 339 -4.38 13.17 22.78
C SER A 339 -3.70 14.18 21.87
N GLN A 340 -3.39 15.35 22.43
CA GLN A 340 -2.59 16.34 21.69
C GLN A 340 -1.16 15.84 21.42
N LYS A 341 -0.63 14.90 22.21
CA LYS A 341 0.75 14.43 22.08
C LYS A 341 0.96 13.63 20.80
N ALA A 342 0.08 12.67 20.49
CA ALA A 342 0.17 11.84 19.29
C ALA A 342 0.09 12.69 18.01
N ALA A 343 -0.86 13.63 17.97
CA ALA A 343 -1.00 14.56 16.86
C ALA A 343 0.21 15.50 16.70
N ARG A 344 0.76 16.02 17.80
CA ARG A 344 1.96 16.87 17.76
C ARG A 344 3.18 16.11 17.24
N GLN A 345 3.38 14.87 17.69
CA GLN A 345 4.50 14.04 17.26
C GLN A 345 4.40 13.72 15.77
N ALA A 346 3.26 13.19 15.31
CA ALA A 346 3.06 12.87 13.90
C ALA A 346 3.25 14.10 12.99
N ARG A 347 2.80 15.29 13.44
CA ARG A 347 3.01 16.55 12.71
C ARG A 347 4.47 16.95 12.65
N LYS A 348 5.21 16.81 13.75
CA LYS A 348 6.66 17.08 13.78
C LYS A 348 7.40 16.17 12.80
N ASP A 349 7.10 14.87 12.84
CA ASP A 349 7.74 13.87 11.98
C ASP A 349 7.50 14.15 10.49
N LEU A 350 6.27 14.54 10.11
CA LEU A 350 5.98 14.93 8.73
C LEU A 350 6.67 16.24 8.36
N GLN A 351 6.68 17.23 9.26
CA GLN A 351 7.35 18.49 9.03
C GLN A 351 8.85 18.31 8.76
N ASP A 352 9.53 17.47 9.56
CA ASP A 352 10.95 17.20 9.39
C ASP A 352 11.23 16.46 8.07
N LYS A 353 10.40 15.49 7.69
CA LYS A 353 10.47 14.84 6.37
C LYS A 353 10.30 15.83 5.20
N LEU A 354 9.36 16.78 5.33
CA LEU A 354 9.14 17.82 4.32
C LEU A 354 10.34 18.77 4.23
N ARG A 355 10.91 19.17 5.37
CA ARG A 355 12.12 20.00 5.41
C ARG A 355 13.27 19.33 4.67
N GLU A 356 13.59 18.09 5.00
CA GLU A 356 14.69 17.38 4.34
C GLU A 356 14.44 17.20 2.83
N ARG A 357 13.19 16.94 2.43
CA ARG A 357 12.82 16.81 1.02
C ARG A 357 13.01 18.13 0.27
N PHE A 358 12.45 19.22 0.78
CA PHE A 358 12.56 20.53 0.15
C PHE A 358 13.99 21.05 0.15
N GLN A 359 14.77 20.77 1.20
CA GLN A 359 16.17 21.17 1.27
C GLN A 359 16.98 20.48 0.16
N ARG A 360 16.81 19.16 -0.02
CA ARG A 360 17.43 18.41 -1.13
C ARG A 360 16.99 18.91 -2.51
N GLU A 361 15.75 19.38 -2.63
CA GLU A 361 15.24 19.96 -3.87
C GLU A 361 15.87 21.32 -4.17
N TYR A 362 15.90 22.22 -3.20
CA TYR A 362 16.41 23.57 -3.35
C TYR A 362 17.94 23.60 -3.51
N GLN A 363 18.68 22.73 -2.83
CA GLN A 363 20.15 22.61 -2.96
C GLN A 363 20.64 22.35 -4.39
N LYS A 364 19.77 21.92 -5.31
CA LYS A 364 20.13 21.77 -6.73
C LYS A 364 20.37 23.11 -7.42
N ASN A 365 19.78 24.19 -6.91
CA ASN A 365 19.75 25.49 -7.57
C ASN A 365 20.16 26.67 -6.67
N MET A 366 20.41 26.44 -5.38
CA MET A 366 20.81 27.49 -4.43
C MET A 366 21.78 26.97 -3.36
N SER A 367 22.36 27.88 -2.58
CA SER A 367 23.32 27.53 -1.53
C SER A 367 22.69 26.63 -0.45
N PRO A 368 23.47 25.82 0.28
CA PRO A 368 22.94 24.96 1.35
C PRO A 368 22.19 25.71 2.45
N LEU A 369 22.63 26.93 2.79
CA LEU A 369 22.01 27.78 3.80
C LEU A 369 20.67 28.32 3.30
N ASP A 370 20.63 28.88 2.09
CA ASP A 370 19.37 29.37 1.50
C ASP A 370 18.37 28.22 1.34
N ALA A 371 18.84 27.06 0.86
CA ALA A 371 18.00 25.89 0.67
C ALA A 371 17.37 25.40 1.98
N GLU A 372 18.09 25.48 3.10
CA GLU A 372 17.55 25.14 4.41
C GLU A 372 16.45 26.12 4.84
N ASP A 373 16.67 27.42 4.68
CA ASP A 373 15.69 28.45 5.03
C ASP A 373 14.40 28.34 4.19
N PHE A 374 14.54 28.18 2.87
CA PHE A 374 13.40 27.96 1.98
C PHE A 374 12.67 26.65 2.29
N ALA A 375 13.39 25.59 2.66
CA ALA A 375 12.80 24.31 3.03
C ALA A 375 12.00 24.39 4.33
N ILE A 376 12.54 25.06 5.36
CA ILE A 376 11.85 25.31 6.62
C ILE A 376 10.54 26.06 6.37
N LYS A 377 10.60 27.13 5.56
CA LYS A 377 9.41 27.92 5.21
C LYS A 377 8.37 27.08 4.46
N LYS A 378 8.79 26.38 3.41
CA LYS A 378 7.88 25.56 2.58
C LYS A 378 7.25 24.41 3.36
N ALA A 379 8.01 23.77 4.25
CA ALA A 379 7.49 22.72 5.13
C ALA A 379 6.42 23.26 6.08
N LYS A 380 6.66 24.42 6.71
CA LYS A 380 5.66 25.09 7.58
C LYS A 380 4.38 25.44 6.81
N GLU A 381 4.49 26.02 5.61
CA GLU A 381 3.36 26.35 4.74
C GLU A 381 2.56 25.09 4.33
N THR A 382 3.26 24.02 3.99
CA THR A 382 2.63 22.73 3.65
C THR A 382 1.89 22.16 4.85
N MET A 383 2.53 22.12 6.02
CA MET A 383 1.93 21.62 7.26
C MET A 383 0.72 22.43 7.73
N ALA A 384 0.63 23.72 7.40
CA ALA A 384 -0.53 24.57 7.73
C ALA A 384 -1.81 24.12 6.98
N ASN A 385 -1.64 23.49 5.82
CA ASN A 385 -2.75 23.00 4.99
C ASN A 385 -3.16 21.56 5.33
N LEU A 386 -2.34 20.83 6.10
CA LEU A 386 -2.58 19.43 6.43
C LEU A 386 -3.15 19.23 7.84
N ALA A 387 -4.06 18.26 7.98
CA ALA A 387 -4.53 17.71 9.24
C ALA A 387 -4.09 16.25 9.36
N GLY A 388 -3.77 15.82 10.58
CA GLY A 388 -3.67 14.39 10.88
C GLY A 388 -5.06 13.77 10.84
N LEU A 389 -5.17 12.63 10.19
CA LEU A 389 -6.44 11.93 9.96
C LEU A 389 -6.53 10.72 10.88
N HIS A 390 -7.69 10.59 11.53
CA HIS A 390 -8.11 9.36 12.21
C HIS A 390 -8.95 8.55 11.21
N ASN A 391 -8.58 7.29 10.99
CA ASN A 391 -9.26 6.39 10.05
C ASN A 391 -9.65 5.08 10.77
N PRO A 392 -10.91 4.91 11.22
CA PRO A 392 -12.01 5.86 11.07
C PRO A 392 -11.89 7.05 12.05
N ASP A 393 -12.72 8.08 11.85
CA ASP A 393 -12.81 9.25 12.71
C ASP A 393 -13.12 8.82 14.14
N LEU A 394 -12.59 9.54 15.14
CA LEU A 394 -12.84 9.22 16.55
C LEU A 394 -14.35 9.18 16.88
N SER A 395 -15.14 10.04 16.24
CA SER A 395 -16.60 10.03 16.39
C SER A 395 -17.26 8.79 15.78
N ALA A 396 -16.62 8.15 14.80
CA ALA A 396 -17.09 6.96 14.10
C ALA A 396 -16.44 5.66 14.63
N GLY A 397 -15.92 5.66 15.86
CA GLY A 397 -15.31 4.48 16.48
C GLY A 397 -13.81 4.33 16.19
N GLY A 398 -13.14 5.42 15.80
CA GLY A 398 -11.70 5.47 15.59
C GLY A 398 -10.87 5.39 16.88
N LYS A 399 -9.66 4.86 16.76
CA LYS A 399 -8.63 4.90 17.82
C LYS A 399 -7.83 6.21 17.69
N ASP A 400 -7.29 6.74 18.80
CA ASP A 400 -6.51 7.98 18.80
C ASP A 400 -5.08 7.80 18.28
N ILE A 401 -5.00 7.44 16.99
CA ILE A 401 -3.79 7.22 16.22
C ILE A 401 -3.93 8.01 14.91
N ILE A 402 -2.89 8.75 14.54
CA ILE A 402 -2.84 9.44 13.25
C ILE A 402 -2.47 8.41 12.18
N ALA A 403 -3.44 8.07 11.34
CA ALA A 403 -3.29 7.07 10.29
C ALA A 403 -2.66 7.65 9.01
N ASP A 404 -2.93 8.93 8.73
CA ASP A 404 -2.46 9.63 7.53
C ASP A 404 -2.52 11.16 7.72
N PHE A 405 -2.06 11.92 6.74
CA PHE A 405 -2.27 13.35 6.61
C PHE A 405 -3.10 13.67 5.36
N GLY A 406 -3.98 14.65 5.48
CA GLY A 406 -4.75 15.13 4.34
C GLY A 406 -5.12 16.59 4.47
N ASP A 407 -5.76 17.14 3.44
CA ASP A 407 -6.19 18.52 3.44
C ASP A 407 -7.10 18.80 4.65
N ARG A 408 -6.73 19.81 5.44
CA ARG A 408 -7.42 20.17 6.67
C ARG A 408 -8.85 20.65 6.42
N LYS A 409 -9.11 21.34 5.31
CA LYS A 409 -10.47 21.82 4.98
C LYS A 409 -11.36 20.64 4.60
N VAL A 410 -10.83 19.70 3.83
CA VAL A 410 -11.53 18.44 3.50
C VAL A 410 -11.84 17.66 4.77
N ASN A 411 -10.86 17.43 5.64
CA ASN A 411 -11.07 16.70 6.89
C ASN A 411 -12.15 17.35 7.77
N SER A 412 -12.12 18.69 7.87
CA SER A 412 -13.14 19.45 8.62
C SER A 412 -14.55 19.36 8.03
N SER A 413 -14.68 18.97 6.75
CA SER A 413 -15.98 18.77 6.10
C SER A 413 -16.57 17.38 6.36
N ILE A 414 -15.74 16.35 6.61
CA ILE A 414 -16.18 14.96 6.80
C ILE A 414 -16.62 14.73 8.25
N GLY A 415 -15.80 15.13 9.22
CA GLY A 415 -16.02 14.84 10.65
C GLY A 415 -17.44 15.17 11.17
N PRO A 416 -17.96 16.39 10.97
CA PRO A 416 -19.30 16.77 11.45
C PRO A 416 -20.45 15.94 10.85
N GLN A 417 -20.24 15.32 9.68
CA GLN A 417 -21.26 14.53 9.01
C GLN A 417 -21.47 13.15 9.64
N TRP A 418 -20.56 12.69 10.50
CA TRP A 418 -20.69 11.40 11.19
C TRP A 418 -21.83 11.37 12.19
N ARG A 419 -22.06 12.47 12.92
CA ARG A 419 -23.03 12.53 14.02
C ARG A 419 -24.42 11.96 13.67
N PRO A 420 -25.08 12.33 12.56
CA PRO A 420 -26.38 11.75 12.20
C PRO A 420 -26.30 10.32 11.64
N LYS A 421 -25.13 9.84 11.22
CA LYS A 421 -24.94 8.56 10.51
C LYS A 421 -24.60 7.39 11.44
N ILE A 422 -23.98 7.69 12.59
CA ILE A 422 -23.52 6.68 13.57
C ILE A 422 -24.68 5.83 14.09
N ALA A 423 -25.85 6.42 14.32
CA ALA A 423 -27.00 5.70 14.88
C ALA A 423 -27.43 4.52 13.99
N ASN A 424 -27.52 4.73 12.69
CA ASN A 424 -27.94 3.70 11.73
C ASN A 424 -26.87 2.62 11.55
N LEU A 425 -25.59 3.02 11.52
CA LEU A 425 -24.49 2.06 11.47
C LEU A 425 -24.41 1.22 12.76
N LYS A 426 -24.61 1.85 13.93
CA LYS A 426 -24.67 1.15 15.21
C LYS A 426 -25.80 0.14 15.26
N ALA A 427 -27.01 0.52 14.84
CA ALA A 427 -28.14 -0.41 14.79
C ALA A 427 -27.87 -1.61 13.86
N ALA A 428 -27.22 -1.38 12.72
CA ALA A 428 -26.83 -2.44 11.80
C ALA A 428 -25.81 -3.41 12.43
N ALA A 429 -24.83 -2.88 13.16
CA ALA A 429 -23.84 -3.66 13.90
C ALA A 429 -24.47 -4.48 15.04
N GLU A 430 -25.43 -3.91 15.77
CA GLU A 430 -26.14 -4.59 16.87
C GLU A 430 -27.00 -5.79 16.40
N ASN A 431 -27.44 -5.80 15.14
CA ASN A 431 -28.17 -6.92 14.55
C ASN A 431 -27.32 -8.19 14.36
N VAL A 432 -25.98 -8.09 14.45
CA VAL A 432 -25.11 -9.27 14.44
C VAL A 432 -25.22 -9.97 15.80
N PRO A 433 -25.52 -11.28 15.85
CA PRO A 433 -25.60 -12.04 17.10
C PRO A 433 -24.34 -11.90 17.95
N GLN A 434 -24.51 -11.68 19.26
CA GLN A 434 -23.42 -11.38 20.18
C GLN A 434 -22.27 -12.38 20.10
N SER A 435 -22.57 -13.67 19.99
CA SER A 435 -21.57 -14.76 19.88
C SER A 435 -20.71 -14.71 18.61
N MET A 436 -21.08 -13.92 17.60
CA MET A 436 -20.35 -13.79 16.34
C MET A 436 -19.63 -12.45 16.20
N ARG A 437 -19.89 -11.46 17.07
CA ARG A 437 -19.41 -10.08 16.89
C ARG A 437 -17.88 -9.95 16.91
N GLU A 438 -17.21 -10.76 17.73
CA GLU A 438 -15.73 -10.77 17.83
C GLU A 438 -15.04 -11.25 16.55
N SER A 439 -15.69 -12.13 15.78
CA SER A 439 -15.12 -12.71 14.55
C SER A 439 -15.74 -12.14 13.27
N THR A 440 -16.77 -11.30 13.39
CA THR A 440 -17.46 -10.66 12.26
C THR A 440 -16.94 -9.25 12.05
N PHE A 441 -16.41 -8.96 10.87
CA PHE A 441 -15.97 -7.62 10.48
C PHE A 441 -17.15 -6.72 10.06
N LEU A 442 -16.96 -5.42 10.22
CA LEU A 442 -17.84 -4.44 9.58
C LEU A 442 -17.78 -4.56 8.05
N ASN A 443 -18.90 -4.27 7.40
CA ASN A 443 -19.04 -4.24 5.94
C ASN A 443 -19.80 -2.97 5.55
N VAL A 444 -19.07 -1.88 5.45
CA VAL A 444 -19.59 -0.52 5.28
C VAL A 444 -19.20 0.01 3.92
N LYS A 445 -20.16 0.69 3.27
CA LYS A 445 -19.91 1.50 2.07
C LYS A 445 -20.15 2.97 2.38
N LEU A 446 -19.13 3.80 2.18
CA LEU A 446 -19.22 5.25 2.20
C LEU A 446 -19.19 5.78 0.77
N HIS A 447 -19.92 6.87 0.53
CA HIS A 447 -19.96 7.51 -0.77
C HIS A 447 -20.26 8.99 -0.64
N LYS A 448 -19.80 9.76 -1.64
CA LYS A 448 -20.14 11.17 -1.79
C LYS A 448 -21.60 11.32 -2.24
N CYS A 449 -22.28 12.39 -1.83
CA CYS A 449 -23.43 12.90 -2.58
C CYS A 449 -22.86 13.55 -3.87
#